data_AF-A0A5C8M513-F1
#
_entry.id   AF-A0A5C8M513-F1
#
_cell.length_a   1.000
_cell.length_b   1.000
_cell.length_c   1.000
_cell.angle_alpha   90.00
_cell.angle_beta   90.00
_cell.angle_gamma   90.00
#
_symmetry.space_group_name_H-M   'P 1'
#
loop_
_entity.id
_entity.type
_entity.pdbx_description
1 polymer ?
#
loop_
_entity_poly.entity_id
_entity_poly.type
_entity_poly.pdbx_seq_one_letter_code
_entity_poly.pdbx_strand_id
1 'polypeptide(L)'
;MRTFVGITLFILIGLLTAVVFGFSSQLNHGPIVYDDEQLGLGEQKVIRFSFIVAENTPKGLAAQEFARLVKEKTNDTIKVELFANGTLYNEMDEVGALQRGSIQMIAPSFSNISEVIPEWMVMDLPFAFPNEEAVEKAFQGKIGDLLMRKLEPKGMIGLGFWANGFQQMTSNRGQLVHPEDFRDLKFRILPSKVIEAQFRQLKAKTAPIPFNQVYRSMESGEVDAGENTISNIYSRKLYQVQKYLTISNHAYLGYGVLMNKAFWEKLSVEQQKAISEAMQESTIWANQNAISLNQKQWDELNKIGQMTVHILTNEERNEWQQALEPVYEEARSYIGKELMDAVNELRHQYAGTQTGLY
;
A
#
# COMPACT_ATOMS: atom_id res chain seq x y z
N MET A 1 53.35 -8.85 -56.06
CA MET A 1 53.73 -7.68 -55.22
C MET A 1 53.26 -6.33 -55.79
N ARG A 2 53.44 -6.04 -57.09
CA ARG A 2 53.04 -4.73 -57.68
C ARG A 2 51.53 -4.41 -57.59
N THR A 3 50.66 -5.41 -57.68
CA THR A 3 49.19 -5.23 -57.55
C THR A 3 48.72 -5.01 -56.11
N PHE A 4 49.42 -5.59 -55.13
CA PHE A 4 49.05 -5.44 -53.72
C PHE A 4 49.35 -4.03 -53.21
N VAL A 5 50.52 -3.48 -53.56
CA VAL A 5 50.92 -2.11 -53.19
C VAL A 5 49.96 -1.06 -53.77
N GLY A 6 49.48 -1.26 -55.01
CA GLY A 6 48.51 -0.35 -55.63
C GLY A 6 47.16 -0.34 -54.92
N ILE A 7 46.64 -1.50 -54.51
CA ILE A 7 45.37 -1.60 -53.79
C ILE A 7 45.50 -0.98 -52.38
N THR A 8 46.60 -1.25 -51.67
CA THR A 8 46.84 -0.65 -50.35
C THR A 8 46.94 0.87 -50.42
N LEU A 9 47.61 1.40 -51.45
CA LEU A 9 47.73 2.85 -51.65
C LEU A 9 46.36 3.47 -51.96
N PHE A 10 45.52 2.82 -52.76
CA PHE A 10 44.19 3.31 -53.10
C PHE A 10 43.25 3.33 -51.88
N ILE A 11 43.32 2.30 -51.03
CA ILE A 11 42.56 2.24 -49.78
C ILE A 11 43.02 3.32 -48.79
N LEU A 12 44.33 3.52 -48.66
CA LEU A 12 44.89 4.55 -47.79
C LEU A 12 44.49 5.97 -48.25
N ILE A 13 44.53 6.24 -49.56
CA ILE A 13 44.08 7.51 -50.11
C ILE A 13 42.58 7.71 -49.88
N GLY A 14 41.76 6.67 -50.05
CA GLY A 14 40.32 6.71 -49.77
C GLY A 14 39.97 6.94 -48.30
N LEU A 15 40.73 6.34 -47.38
CA LEU A 15 40.62 6.60 -45.93
C LEU A 15 41.04 8.02 -45.59
N LEU A 16 42.14 8.50 -46.19
CA LEU A 16 42.63 9.86 -45.96
C LEU A 16 41.62 10.91 -46.43
N THR A 17 41.01 10.72 -47.61
CA THR A 17 39.96 11.62 -48.11
C THR A 17 38.69 11.55 -47.26
N ALA A 18 38.30 10.37 -46.77
CA ALA A 18 37.17 10.24 -45.85
C ALA A 18 37.40 11.00 -44.54
N VAL A 19 38.61 10.95 -43.97
CA VAL A 19 38.95 11.70 -42.74
C VAL A 19 39.02 13.21 -43.02
N VAL A 20 39.66 13.62 -44.12
CA VAL A 20 39.88 15.04 -44.45
C VAL A 20 38.61 15.75 -44.88
N PHE A 21 37.69 15.08 -45.60
CA PHE A 21 36.47 15.71 -46.12
C PHE A 21 35.18 15.26 -45.42
N GLY A 22 35.11 14.03 -44.90
CA GLY A 22 33.91 13.51 -44.23
C GLY A 22 33.84 13.82 -42.74
N PHE A 23 34.99 13.93 -42.05
CA PHE A 23 35.05 14.13 -40.60
C PHE A 23 35.65 15.47 -40.16
N SER A 24 36.33 16.23 -41.04
CA SER A 24 36.92 17.51 -40.66
C SER A 24 35.88 18.55 -40.23
N SER A 25 34.65 18.50 -40.76
CA SER A 25 33.56 19.38 -40.34
C SER A 25 32.91 18.96 -38.99
N GLN A 26 33.15 17.74 -38.51
CA GLN A 26 32.66 17.24 -37.22
C GLN A 26 33.70 17.35 -36.08
N LEU A 27 34.97 17.56 -36.41
CA LEU A 27 36.03 17.75 -35.42
C LEU A 27 36.21 19.20 -34.97
N ASN A 28 35.48 20.14 -35.60
CA ASN A 28 35.52 21.56 -35.27
C ASN A 28 34.21 22.02 -34.61
N HIS A 29 33.70 21.22 -33.66
CA HIS A 29 32.80 21.78 -32.67
C HIS A 29 33.65 22.69 -31.78
N GLY A 30 33.29 23.98 -31.72
CA GLY A 30 33.88 24.92 -30.78
C GLY A 30 33.83 24.38 -29.34
N PRO A 31 34.44 25.08 -28.37
CA PRO A 31 34.36 24.64 -26.98
C PRO A 31 32.92 24.27 -26.64
N ILE A 32 32.72 23.08 -26.06
CA ILE A 32 31.41 22.57 -25.66
C ILE A 32 30.71 23.72 -24.93
N VAL A 33 29.61 24.22 -25.51
CA VAL A 33 28.82 25.27 -24.87
C VAL A 33 28.32 24.65 -23.58
N TYR A 34 28.78 25.20 -22.46
CA TYR A 34 28.35 24.80 -21.14
C TYR A 34 26.85 25.08 -21.07
N ASP A 35 26.06 24.01 -21.01
CA ASP A 35 24.61 24.10 -20.94
C ASP A 35 24.22 24.35 -19.48
N ASP A 36 23.97 25.62 -19.15
CA ASP A 36 23.52 26.02 -17.81
C ASP A 36 22.18 25.35 -17.43
N GLU A 37 21.41 24.82 -18.38
CA GLU A 37 20.18 24.07 -18.10
C GLU A 37 20.44 22.62 -17.64
N GLN A 38 21.68 22.11 -17.78
CA GLN A 38 22.10 20.79 -17.26
C GLN A 38 22.76 20.84 -15.88
N LEU A 39 23.02 22.02 -15.33
CA LEU A 39 23.46 22.21 -13.95
C LEU A 39 22.37 21.69 -12.99
N GLY A 40 22.67 20.60 -12.28
CA GLY A 40 21.79 20.00 -11.26
C GLY A 40 20.98 18.78 -11.70
N LEU A 41 20.83 18.52 -13.01
CA LEU A 41 20.14 17.32 -13.52
C LEU A 41 20.90 16.01 -13.26
N GLY A 42 22.22 16.08 -13.06
CA GLY A 42 23.06 14.94 -12.65
C GLY A 42 23.05 14.63 -11.14
N GLU A 43 22.44 15.48 -10.32
CA GLU A 43 22.42 15.37 -8.85
C GLU A 43 21.03 15.04 -8.27
N GLN A 44 19.96 15.12 -9.09
CA GLN A 44 18.60 14.85 -8.63
C GLN A 44 18.42 13.35 -8.31
N LYS A 45 18.13 13.04 -7.04
CA LYS A 45 17.83 11.66 -6.62
C LYS A 45 16.38 11.33 -6.92
N VAL A 46 16.13 10.17 -7.53
CA VAL A 46 14.78 9.70 -7.85
C VAL A 46 14.34 8.62 -6.87
N ILE A 47 13.18 8.83 -6.24
CA ILE A 47 12.44 7.84 -5.45
C ILE A 47 11.31 7.32 -6.32
N ARG A 48 11.43 6.08 -6.81
CA ARG A 48 10.29 5.40 -7.44
C ARG A 48 9.40 4.82 -6.35
N PHE A 49 8.13 5.22 -6.36
CA PHE A 49 7.13 4.83 -5.37
C PHE A 49 6.00 4.04 -6.06
N SER A 50 5.97 2.73 -5.81
CA SER A 50 4.95 1.81 -6.35
C SER A 50 3.81 1.58 -5.36
N PHE A 51 2.56 1.54 -5.85
CA PHE A 51 1.38 1.14 -5.08
C PHE A 51 0.27 0.54 -5.96
N ILE A 52 -0.54 -0.35 -5.37
CA ILE A 52 -1.48 -1.21 -6.11
C ILE A 52 -2.87 -0.60 -6.39
N VAL A 53 -3.20 0.52 -5.76
CA VAL A 53 -4.53 1.16 -5.86
C VAL A 53 -4.54 2.27 -6.92
N ALA A 54 -5.74 2.76 -7.26
CA ALA A 54 -5.90 3.91 -8.14
C ALA A 54 -5.45 5.22 -7.47
N GLU A 55 -5.11 6.21 -8.29
CA GLU A 55 -4.62 7.52 -7.85
C GLU A 55 -5.64 8.29 -6.99
N ASN A 56 -6.93 8.12 -7.25
CA ASN A 56 -8.03 8.81 -6.57
C ASN A 56 -8.53 8.09 -5.30
N THR A 57 -7.70 7.27 -4.70
CA THR A 57 -7.96 6.59 -3.41
C THR A 57 -7.18 7.28 -2.28
N PRO A 58 -7.47 6.99 -1.00
CA PRO A 58 -6.72 7.60 0.11
C PRO A 58 -5.19 7.45 -0.04
N LYS A 59 -4.71 6.26 -0.39
CA LYS A 59 -3.27 6.00 -0.61
C LYS A 59 -2.71 6.69 -1.85
N GLY A 60 -3.47 6.73 -2.95
CA GLY A 60 -3.03 7.42 -4.17
C GLY A 60 -2.85 8.92 -3.95
N LEU A 61 -3.80 9.53 -3.25
CA LEU A 61 -3.77 10.94 -2.87
C LEU A 61 -2.64 11.23 -1.85
N ALA A 62 -2.45 10.35 -0.86
CA ALA A 62 -1.35 10.46 0.10
C ALA A 62 0.02 10.44 -0.59
N ALA A 63 0.20 9.57 -1.59
CA ALA A 63 1.44 9.49 -2.35
C ALA A 63 1.70 10.76 -3.18
N GLN A 64 0.66 11.38 -3.73
CA GLN A 64 0.76 12.68 -4.43
C GLN A 64 1.16 13.80 -3.47
N GLU A 65 0.54 13.87 -2.29
CA GLU A 65 0.86 14.89 -1.30
C GLU A 65 2.28 14.72 -0.76
N PHE A 66 2.69 13.48 -0.47
CA PHE A 66 4.08 13.18 -0.11
C PHE A 66 5.06 13.62 -1.21
N ALA A 67 4.78 13.28 -2.48
CA ALA A 67 5.63 13.69 -3.61
C ALA A 67 5.75 15.22 -3.73
N ARG A 68 4.64 15.93 -3.53
CA ARG A 68 4.59 17.40 -3.54
C ARG A 68 5.45 17.99 -2.40
N LEU A 69 5.28 17.49 -1.18
CA LEU A 69 6.01 17.96 0.00
C LEU A 69 7.52 17.64 -0.08
N VAL A 70 7.90 16.47 -0.58
CA VAL A 70 9.32 16.15 -0.82
C VAL A 70 9.93 17.12 -1.81
N LYS A 71 9.25 17.39 -2.93
CA LYS A 71 9.72 18.36 -3.91
C LYS A 71 9.95 19.75 -3.28
N GLU A 72 8.98 20.22 -2.51
CA GLU A 72 9.03 21.52 -1.82
C GLU A 72 10.18 21.58 -0.81
N LYS A 73 10.25 20.63 0.12
CA LYS A 73 11.24 20.63 1.20
C LYS A 73 12.67 20.36 0.75
N THR A 74 12.84 19.73 -0.40
CA THR A 74 14.17 19.41 -0.95
C THR A 74 14.59 20.38 -2.06
N ASN A 75 13.80 21.42 -2.35
CA ASN A 75 14.02 22.32 -3.49
C ASN A 75 14.27 21.55 -4.79
N ASP A 76 13.44 20.54 -5.05
CA ASP A 76 13.49 19.65 -6.21
C ASP A 76 14.77 18.80 -6.34
N THR A 77 15.65 18.76 -5.33
CA THR A 77 16.84 17.87 -5.33
C THR A 77 16.46 16.39 -5.19
N ILE A 78 15.25 16.09 -4.70
CA ILE A 78 14.67 14.75 -4.70
C ILE A 78 13.34 14.78 -5.45
N LYS A 79 13.24 13.90 -6.46
CA LYS A 79 12.01 13.68 -7.22
C LYS A 79 11.36 12.37 -6.82
N VAL A 80 10.08 12.41 -6.48
CA VAL A 80 9.27 11.20 -6.23
C VAL A 80 8.45 10.88 -7.49
N GLU A 81 8.70 9.72 -8.09
CA GLU A 81 7.97 9.22 -9.25
C GLU A 81 6.94 8.18 -8.80
N LEU A 82 5.66 8.45 -9.07
CA LEU A 82 4.54 7.63 -8.61
C LEU A 82 4.13 6.61 -9.66
N PHE A 83 3.93 5.36 -9.23
CA PHE A 83 3.49 4.26 -10.08
C PHE A 83 2.28 3.57 -9.44
N ALA A 84 1.09 3.97 -9.88
CA ALA A 84 -0.19 3.47 -9.39
C ALA A 84 -0.61 2.14 -10.05
N ASN A 85 -1.72 1.57 -9.56
CA ASN A 85 -2.39 0.38 -10.12
C ASN A 85 -1.51 -0.87 -10.25
N GLY A 86 -0.43 -0.96 -9.48
CA GLY A 86 0.51 -2.08 -9.53
C GLY A 86 1.25 -2.18 -10.87
N THR A 87 1.46 -1.05 -11.55
CA THR A 87 2.10 -1.00 -12.87
C THR A 87 3.55 -1.48 -12.84
N LEU A 88 4.28 -1.22 -11.75
CA LEU A 88 5.66 -1.69 -11.58
C LEU A 88 5.73 -3.03 -10.85
N TYR A 89 5.10 -3.11 -9.69
CA TYR A 89 5.06 -4.32 -8.87
C TYR A 89 3.65 -4.57 -8.39
N ASN A 90 3.24 -5.84 -8.43
CA ASN A 90 1.99 -6.28 -7.87
C ASN A 90 2.13 -6.50 -6.35
N GLU A 91 0.99 -6.81 -5.73
CA GLU A 91 0.83 -7.03 -4.30
C GLU A 91 1.76 -8.09 -3.70
N MET A 92 2.04 -9.18 -4.43
CA MET A 92 2.86 -10.29 -3.95
C MET A 92 4.37 -10.01 -4.07
N ASP A 93 4.75 -9.18 -5.04
CA ASP A 93 6.15 -8.96 -5.42
C ASP A 93 6.75 -7.68 -4.80
N GLU A 94 5.91 -6.71 -4.38
CA GLU A 94 6.36 -5.37 -4.01
C GLU A 94 7.30 -5.35 -2.80
N VAL A 95 7.02 -6.14 -1.76
CA VAL A 95 7.87 -6.20 -0.55
C VAL A 95 9.23 -6.81 -0.89
N GLY A 96 9.26 -7.92 -1.63
CA GLY A 96 10.52 -8.55 -2.06
C GLY A 96 11.34 -7.65 -2.99
N ALA A 97 10.68 -6.88 -3.87
CA ALA A 97 11.34 -5.90 -4.73
C ALA A 97 11.96 -4.76 -3.91
N LEU A 98 11.27 -4.28 -2.87
CA LEU A 98 11.81 -3.27 -1.96
C LEU A 98 13.04 -3.80 -1.23
N GLN A 99 12.99 -5.02 -0.68
CA GLN A 99 14.11 -5.60 0.06
C GLN A 99 15.38 -5.71 -0.78
N ARG A 100 15.26 -6.07 -2.07
CA ARG A 100 16.39 -6.17 -3.01
C ARG A 100 16.81 -4.82 -3.63
N GLY A 101 16.10 -3.74 -3.32
CA GLY A 101 16.38 -2.39 -3.83
C GLY A 101 15.98 -2.16 -5.29
N SER A 102 15.13 -3.02 -5.86
CA SER A 102 14.60 -2.86 -7.22
C SER A 102 13.55 -1.75 -7.32
N ILE A 103 12.98 -1.35 -6.18
CA ILE A 103 12.13 -0.17 -5.98
C ILE A 103 12.60 0.57 -4.72
N GLN A 104 12.45 1.89 -4.68
CA GLN A 104 12.90 2.69 -3.53
C GLN A 104 11.84 2.72 -2.44
N MET A 105 10.57 2.81 -2.81
CA MET A 105 9.47 3.04 -1.87
C MET A 105 8.19 2.31 -2.27
N ILE A 106 7.46 1.81 -1.28
CA ILE A 106 6.16 1.14 -1.43
C ILE A 106 5.26 1.46 -0.23
N ALA A 107 3.95 1.22 -0.38
CA ALA A 107 2.98 1.34 0.70
C ALA A 107 2.01 0.12 0.71
N PRO A 108 2.54 -1.07 1.05
CA PRO A 108 1.77 -2.31 1.13
C PRO A 108 0.74 -2.26 2.27
N SER A 109 -0.32 -3.07 2.17
CA SER A 109 -1.23 -3.27 3.30
C SER A 109 -0.50 -3.95 4.47
N PHE A 110 -1.01 -3.80 5.68
CA PHE A 110 -0.47 -4.52 6.84
C PHE A 110 -0.41 -6.03 6.62
N SER A 111 -1.46 -6.59 6.01
CA SER A 111 -1.55 -8.01 5.68
C SER A 111 -0.43 -8.44 4.72
N ASN A 112 -0.09 -7.65 3.69
CA ASN A 112 1.00 -7.99 2.77
C ASN A 112 2.38 -7.89 3.42
N ILE A 113 2.58 -6.95 4.35
CA ILE A 113 3.81 -6.90 5.15
C ILE A 113 3.93 -8.17 6.00
N SER A 114 2.80 -8.68 6.47
CA SER A 114 2.71 -9.83 7.37
C SER A 114 3.18 -11.15 6.75
N GLU A 115 3.18 -11.27 5.41
CA GLU A 115 3.75 -12.42 4.71
C GLU A 115 5.25 -12.58 4.98
N VAL A 116 5.95 -11.46 5.20
CA VAL A 116 7.40 -11.44 5.46
C VAL A 116 7.71 -11.21 6.95
N ILE A 117 6.81 -10.54 7.67
CA ILE A 117 6.96 -10.16 9.08
C ILE A 117 5.67 -10.47 9.84
N PRO A 118 5.49 -11.71 10.34
CA PRO A 118 4.23 -12.18 10.94
C PRO A 118 3.68 -11.31 12.07
N GLU A 119 4.53 -10.56 12.78
CA GLU A 119 4.12 -9.61 13.80
C GLU A 119 3.14 -8.54 13.30
N TRP A 120 3.19 -8.18 12.01
CA TRP A 120 2.26 -7.22 11.41
C TRP A 120 0.81 -7.73 11.34
N MET A 121 0.57 -9.04 11.47
CA MET A 121 -0.79 -9.61 11.56
C MET A 121 -1.57 -9.09 12.77
N VAL A 122 -0.89 -8.46 13.75
CA VAL A 122 -1.55 -7.75 14.86
C VAL A 122 -2.56 -6.71 14.37
N MET A 123 -2.30 -6.11 13.21
CA MET A 123 -3.18 -5.09 12.61
C MET A 123 -4.41 -5.70 11.91
N ASP A 124 -4.40 -7.01 11.65
CA ASP A 124 -5.50 -7.73 11.01
C ASP A 124 -6.48 -8.33 12.05
N LEU A 125 -6.22 -8.16 13.35
CA LEU A 125 -7.05 -8.73 14.41
C LEU A 125 -8.49 -8.17 14.39
N PRO A 126 -9.52 -9.04 14.33
CA PRO A 126 -10.90 -8.58 14.24
C PRO A 126 -11.34 -7.85 15.50
N PHE A 127 -11.85 -6.63 15.35
CA PHE A 127 -12.30 -5.73 16.42
C PHE A 127 -11.18 -5.33 17.40
N ALA A 128 -9.92 -5.34 16.97
CA ALA A 128 -8.81 -4.84 17.78
C ALA A 128 -8.86 -3.32 18.01
N PHE A 129 -9.42 -2.59 17.06
CA PHE A 129 -9.52 -1.13 17.10
C PHE A 129 -11.00 -0.71 17.17
N PRO A 130 -11.50 -0.19 18.30
CA PRO A 130 -12.90 0.17 18.45
C PRO A 130 -13.35 1.39 17.63
N ASN A 131 -12.43 2.30 17.30
CA ASN A 131 -12.67 3.56 16.57
C ASN A 131 -11.36 4.12 15.99
N GLU A 132 -11.43 5.20 15.21
CA GLU A 132 -10.26 5.85 14.60
C GLU A 132 -9.26 6.41 15.64
N GLU A 133 -9.72 6.83 16.83
CA GLU A 133 -8.82 7.31 17.90
C GLU A 133 -7.93 6.17 18.42
N ALA A 134 -8.48 4.97 18.58
CA ALA A 134 -7.71 3.78 18.96
C ALA A 134 -6.69 3.40 17.87
N VAL A 135 -7.05 3.56 16.59
CA VAL A 135 -6.12 3.35 15.47
C VAL A 135 -4.97 4.36 15.52
N GLU A 136 -5.27 5.64 15.68
CA GLU A 136 -4.26 6.70 15.79
C GLU A 136 -3.32 6.42 16.97
N LYS A 137 -3.88 6.04 18.12
CA LYS A 137 -3.11 5.66 19.31
C LYS A 137 -2.23 4.44 19.07
N ALA A 138 -2.70 3.45 18.31
CA ALA A 138 -1.90 2.29 17.92
C ALA A 138 -0.73 2.69 17.01
N PHE A 139 -0.97 3.51 15.99
CA PHE A 139 0.06 3.97 15.04
C PHE A 139 1.14 4.82 15.69
N GLN A 140 0.76 5.75 16.57
CA GLN A 140 1.68 6.68 17.24
C GLN A 140 2.23 6.14 18.56
N GLY A 141 1.82 4.95 18.97
CA GLY A 141 2.14 4.37 20.27
C GLY A 141 3.00 3.11 20.19
N LYS A 142 2.96 2.35 21.29
CA LYS A 142 3.77 1.14 21.49
C LYS A 142 3.62 0.11 20.36
N ILE A 143 2.41 -0.08 19.84
CA ILE A 143 2.14 -1.04 18.75
C ILE A 143 2.91 -0.61 17.48
N GLY A 144 2.73 0.64 17.05
CA GLY A 144 3.43 1.20 15.89
C GLY A 144 4.95 1.14 16.02
N ASP A 145 5.49 1.53 17.17
CA ASP A 145 6.93 1.46 17.46
C ASP A 145 7.49 0.03 17.35
N LEU A 146 6.78 -0.95 17.92
CA LEU A 146 7.19 -2.35 17.86
C LEU A 146 7.17 -2.88 16.43
N LEU A 147 6.14 -2.55 15.65
CA LEU A 147 6.00 -2.97 14.25
C LEU A 147 7.09 -2.37 13.36
N MET A 148 7.37 -1.07 13.52
CA MET A 148 8.39 -0.38 12.71
C MET A 148 9.79 -0.93 12.96
N ARG A 149 10.13 -1.32 14.20
CA ARG A 149 11.42 -1.95 14.54
C ARG A 149 11.63 -3.30 13.84
N LYS A 150 10.57 -4.02 13.47
CA LYS A 150 10.68 -5.32 12.78
C LYS A 150 11.12 -5.19 11.32
N LEU A 151 11.02 -3.98 10.73
CA LEU A 151 11.37 -3.72 9.34
C LEU A 151 12.88 -3.70 9.10
N GLU A 152 13.64 -3.13 10.04
CA GLU A 152 15.09 -2.90 9.85
C GLU A 152 15.89 -4.18 9.59
N PRO A 153 15.71 -5.28 10.36
CA PRO A 153 16.41 -6.54 10.10
C PRO A 153 16.06 -7.15 8.74
N LYS A 154 14.98 -6.69 8.10
CA LYS A 154 14.51 -7.12 6.79
C LYS A 154 14.96 -6.20 5.66
N GLY A 155 15.86 -5.23 5.93
CA GLY A 155 16.40 -4.30 4.94
C GLY A 155 15.43 -3.18 4.56
N MET A 156 14.47 -2.86 5.42
CA MET A 156 13.44 -1.85 5.18
C MET A 156 13.41 -0.82 6.30
N ILE A 157 13.11 0.43 5.95
CA ILE A 157 12.83 1.51 6.90
C ILE A 157 11.34 1.84 6.82
N GLY A 158 10.69 1.91 7.97
CA GLY A 158 9.32 2.40 8.08
C GLY A 158 9.30 3.91 8.24
N LEU A 159 8.53 4.60 7.42
CA LEU A 159 8.44 6.06 7.42
C LEU A 159 7.12 6.58 8.02
N GLY A 160 6.05 5.77 7.98
CA GLY A 160 4.76 6.15 8.54
C GLY A 160 3.68 5.09 8.35
N PHE A 161 2.53 5.33 8.98
CA PHE A 161 1.32 4.54 8.81
C PHE A 161 0.27 5.39 8.08
N TRP A 162 -0.21 4.91 6.94
CA TRP A 162 -1.31 5.55 6.22
C TRP A 162 -2.60 4.77 6.40
N ALA A 163 -3.67 5.49 6.72
CA ALA A 163 -5.01 4.95 6.85
C ALA A 163 -5.65 4.70 5.47
N ASN A 164 -6.46 3.65 5.39
CA ASN A 164 -7.58 3.61 4.45
C ASN A 164 -8.90 3.75 5.21
N GLY A 165 -9.13 2.87 6.19
CA GLY A 165 -10.29 2.92 7.07
C GLY A 165 -10.77 1.53 7.48
N PHE A 166 -11.91 1.50 8.18
CA PHE A 166 -12.56 0.27 8.59
C PHE A 166 -13.13 -0.54 7.41
N GLN A 167 -12.94 -1.86 7.45
CA GLN A 167 -13.45 -2.80 6.47
C GLN A 167 -14.92 -3.15 6.74
N GLN A 168 -15.65 -3.30 5.65
CA GLN A 168 -17.05 -3.71 5.57
C GLN A 168 -17.15 -5.03 4.83
N MET A 169 -18.19 -5.80 5.12
CA MET A 169 -18.43 -7.08 4.44
C MET A 169 -19.32 -6.88 3.22
N THR A 170 -18.98 -7.53 2.11
CA THR A 170 -19.79 -7.59 0.89
C THR A 170 -20.09 -9.03 0.53
N SER A 171 -21.27 -9.29 -0.04
CA SER A 171 -21.70 -10.63 -0.41
C SER A 171 -22.67 -10.63 -1.61
N ASN A 172 -22.67 -11.72 -2.37
CA ASN A 172 -23.71 -12.05 -3.35
C ASN A 172 -24.72 -13.10 -2.88
N ARG A 173 -24.53 -13.66 -1.69
CA ARG A 173 -25.27 -14.82 -1.18
C ARG A 173 -26.27 -14.51 -0.07
N GLY A 174 -26.34 -13.25 0.37
CA GLY A 174 -27.25 -12.78 1.43
C GLY A 174 -26.60 -11.67 2.25
N GLN A 175 -27.39 -11.04 3.13
CA GLN A 175 -26.85 -10.16 4.16
C GLN A 175 -26.04 -10.99 5.16
N LEU A 176 -24.96 -10.42 5.67
CA LEU A 176 -24.13 -11.04 6.71
C LEU A 176 -24.46 -10.31 8.00
N VAL A 177 -25.31 -10.88 8.84
CA VAL A 177 -25.82 -10.25 10.07
C VAL A 177 -25.36 -11.04 11.29
N HIS A 178 -25.46 -12.37 11.23
CA HIS A 178 -25.06 -13.26 12.30
C HIS A 178 -23.89 -14.17 11.87
N PRO A 179 -23.10 -14.71 12.82
CA PRO A 179 -21.97 -15.60 12.49
C PRO A 179 -22.31 -16.80 11.59
N GLU A 180 -23.54 -17.31 11.66
CA GLU A 180 -24.01 -18.42 10.82
C GLU A 180 -24.17 -18.06 9.33
N ASP A 181 -24.35 -16.79 8.99
CA ASP A 181 -24.55 -16.33 7.60
C ASP A 181 -23.29 -16.53 6.75
N PHE A 182 -22.14 -16.72 7.40
CA PHE A 182 -20.84 -16.95 6.76
C PHE A 182 -20.62 -18.39 6.31
N ARG A 183 -21.43 -19.33 6.81
CA ARG A 183 -21.18 -20.76 6.63
C ARG A 183 -21.11 -21.13 5.15
N ASP A 184 -20.06 -21.87 4.79
CA ASP A 184 -19.78 -22.38 3.45
C ASP A 184 -19.57 -21.32 2.35
N LEU A 185 -19.61 -20.02 2.68
CA LEU A 185 -19.28 -18.95 1.75
C LEU A 185 -17.78 -18.97 1.42
N LYS A 186 -17.43 -18.62 0.17
CA LYS A 186 -16.05 -18.40 -0.26
C LYS A 186 -15.73 -16.91 -0.20
N PHE A 187 -14.86 -16.52 0.72
CA PHE A 187 -14.38 -15.15 0.87
C PHE A 187 -13.08 -14.92 0.13
N ARG A 188 -13.02 -13.85 -0.65
CA ARG A 188 -11.74 -13.24 -1.02
C ARG A 188 -11.15 -12.54 0.20
N ILE A 189 -9.89 -12.81 0.48
CA ILE A 189 -9.14 -12.19 1.58
C ILE A 189 -7.82 -11.57 1.11
N LEU A 190 -7.24 -10.70 1.94
CA LEU A 190 -5.81 -10.38 1.88
C LEU A 190 -4.99 -11.56 2.46
N PRO A 191 -3.71 -11.73 2.08
CA PRO A 191 -2.88 -12.82 2.59
C PRO A 191 -2.55 -12.60 4.08
N SER A 192 -3.30 -13.24 4.97
CA SER A 192 -3.07 -13.16 6.42
C SER A 192 -3.68 -14.36 7.13
N LYS A 193 -2.90 -14.99 8.00
CA LYS A 193 -3.37 -16.12 8.81
C LYS A 193 -4.44 -15.73 9.80
N VAL A 194 -4.45 -14.47 10.27
CA VAL A 194 -5.50 -13.94 11.15
C VAL A 194 -6.81 -13.83 10.39
N ILE A 195 -6.78 -13.31 9.16
CA ILE A 195 -7.98 -13.19 8.33
C ILE A 195 -8.49 -14.59 7.93
N GLU A 196 -7.59 -15.52 7.60
CA GLU A 196 -7.96 -16.94 7.41
C GLU A 196 -8.62 -17.54 8.65
N ALA A 197 -8.07 -17.29 9.84
CA ALA A 197 -8.62 -17.76 11.10
C ALA A 197 -9.99 -17.14 11.41
N GLN A 198 -10.17 -15.84 11.14
CA GLN A 198 -11.45 -15.13 11.24
C GLN A 198 -12.54 -15.86 10.47
N PHE A 199 -12.33 -16.09 9.17
CA PHE A 199 -13.35 -16.72 8.34
C PHE A 199 -13.51 -18.22 8.62
N ARG A 200 -12.44 -18.93 8.97
CA ARG A 200 -12.51 -20.33 9.39
C ARG A 200 -13.34 -20.49 10.67
N GLN A 201 -13.20 -19.57 11.62
CA GLN A 201 -13.98 -19.55 12.85
C GLN A 201 -15.48 -19.38 12.56
N LEU A 202 -15.81 -18.58 11.54
CA LEU A 202 -17.17 -18.37 11.01
C LEU A 202 -17.63 -19.47 10.02
N LYS A 203 -16.88 -20.57 9.88
CA LYS A 203 -17.16 -21.69 8.96
C LYS A 203 -17.23 -21.30 7.47
N ALA A 204 -16.59 -20.19 7.09
CA ALA A 204 -16.36 -19.80 5.71
C ALA A 204 -15.06 -20.42 5.17
N LYS A 205 -14.93 -20.43 3.84
CA LYS A 205 -13.71 -20.78 3.10
C LYS A 205 -13.07 -19.49 2.61
N THR A 206 -11.74 -19.47 2.50
CA THR A 206 -11.01 -18.28 2.04
C THR A 206 -10.20 -18.57 0.78
N ALA A 207 -10.02 -17.53 -0.03
CA ALA A 207 -9.11 -17.52 -1.16
C ALA A 207 -8.33 -16.19 -1.14
N PRO A 208 -7.00 -16.21 -0.96
CA PRO A 208 -6.19 -15.01 -1.13
C PRO A 208 -6.16 -14.67 -2.62
N ILE A 209 -6.75 -13.53 -3.00
CA ILE A 209 -6.81 -13.08 -4.39
C ILE A 209 -6.27 -11.65 -4.46
N PRO A 210 -5.30 -11.36 -5.36
CA PRO A 210 -4.74 -10.02 -5.51
C PRO A 210 -5.80 -8.96 -5.81
N PHE A 211 -5.61 -7.74 -5.28
CA PHE A 211 -6.59 -6.66 -5.36
C PHE A 211 -7.03 -6.33 -6.81
N ASN A 212 -6.12 -6.47 -7.78
CA ASN A 212 -6.40 -6.21 -9.19
C ASN A 212 -7.38 -7.23 -9.83
N GLN A 213 -7.51 -8.43 -9.26
CA GLN A 213 -8.38 -9.51 -9.75
C GLN A 213 -9.75 -9.55 -9.06
N VAL A 214 -9.91 -8.88 -7.91
CA VAL A 214 -11.11 -8.95 -7.05
C VAL A 214 -12.43 -8.76 -7.79
N TYR A 215 -12.53 -7.74 -8.66
CA TYR A 215 -13.77 -7.49 -9.40
C TYR A 215 -14.16 -8.70 -10.25
N ARG A 216 -13.23 -9.26 -11.02
CA ARG A 216 -13.49 -10.40 -11.91
C ARG A 216 -13.78 -11.68 -11.12
N SER A 217 -13.09 -11.90 -10.01
CA SER A 217 -13.34 -13.07 -9.15
C SER A 217 -14.72 -13.02 -8.50
N MET A 218 -15.18 -11.83 -8.09
CA MET A 218 -16.55 -11.63 -7.59
C MET A 218 -17.61 -11.70 -8.71
N GLU A 219 -17.34 -11.11 -9.87
CA GLU A 219 -18.23 -11.13 -11.05
C GLU A 219 -18.47 -12.54 -11.57
N SER A 220 -17.41 -13.35 -11.66
CA SER A 220 -17.48 -14.74 -12.13
C SER A 220 -18.03 -15.73 -11.10
N GLY A 221 -18.17 -15.32 -9.84
CA GLY A 221 -18.58 -16.20 -8.75
C GLY A 221 -17.49 -17.19 -8.29
N GLU A 222 -16.21 -16.91 -8.60
CA GLU A 222 -15.08 -17.63 -8.01
C GLU A 222 -15.12 -17.54 -6.47
N VAL A 223 -15.47 -16.35 -5.98
CA VAL A 223 -15.76 -16.04 -4.57
C VAL A 223 -17.16 -15.45 -4.43
N ASP A 224 -17.79 -15.72 -3.30
CA ASP A 224 -19.14 -15.26 -2.97
C ASP A 224 -19.16 -13.88 -2.32
N ALA A 225 -18.09 -13.57 -1.57
CA ALA A 225 -18.03 -12.48 -0.63
C ALA A 225 -16.59 -11.97 -0.46
N GLY A 226 -16.46 -10.84 0.22
CA GLY A 226 -15.17 -10.26 0.59
C GLY A 226 -15.31 -9.12 1.56
N GLU A 227 -14.18 -8.66 2.09
CA GLU A 227 -14.09 -7.50 2.99
C GLU A 227 -13.27 -6.37 2.33
N ASN A 228 -13.73 -5.13 2.48
CA ASN A 228 -12.97 -3.96 2.05
C ASN A 228 -13.49 -2.65 2.65
N THR A 229 -12.71 -1.58 2.53
CA THR A 229 -13.17 -0.24 2.90
C THR A 229 -14.19 0.29 1.89
N ILE A 230 -15.02 1.24 2.32
CA ILE A 230 -15.98 1.92 1.44
C ILE A 230 -15.27 2.53 0.22
N SER A 231 -14.08 3.11 0.42
CA SER A 231 -13.33 3.72 -0.67
C SER A 231 -12.92 2.74 -1.76
N ASN A 232 -12.54 1.53 -1.37
CA ASN A 232 -12.19 0.46 -2.31
C ASN A 232 -13.44 -0.16 -2.94
N ILE A 233 -14.54 -0.35 -2.19
CA ILE A 233 -15.82 -0.81 -2.74
C ILE A 233 -16.29 0.14 -3.84
N TYR A 234 -16.22 1.45 -3.61
CA TYR A 234 -16.61 2.47 -4.57
C TYR A 234 -15.64 2.54 -5.77
N SER A 235 -14.35 2.73 -5.53
CA SER A 235 -13.36 2.95 -6.60
C SER A 235 -13.19 1.74 -7.53
N ARG A 236 -13.34 0.52 -7.01
CA ARG A 236 -13.29 -0.72 -7.80
C ARG A 236 -14.66 -1.14 -8.34
N LYS A 237 -15.71 -0.34 -8.08
CA LYS A 237 -17.08 -0.61 -8.50
C LYS A 237 -17.62 -1.97 -8.02
N LEU A 238 -17.20 -2.42 -6.83
CA LEU A 238 -17.63 -3.71 -6.29
C LEU A 238 -19.14 -3.74 -6.05
N TYR A 239 -19.77 -2.58 -5.86
CA TYR A 239 -21.23 -2.43 -5.80
C TYR A 239 -21.99 -2.90 -7.05
N GLN A 240 -21.30 -3.09 -8.19
CA GLN A 240 -21.91 -3.66 -9.40
C GLN A 240 -21.94 -5.19 -9.40
N VAL A 241 -21.09 -5.81 -8.59
CA VAL A 241 -20.84 -7.27 -8.58
C VAL A 241 -21.02 -7.87 -7.19
N GLN A 242 -21.51 -7.09 -6.21
CA GLN A 242 -21.86 -7.52 -4.86
C GLN A 242 -23.22 -6.92 -4.50
N LYS A 243 -24.19 -7.77 -4.14
CA LYS A 243 -25.58 -7.36 -3.89
C LYS A 243 -25.83 -6.83 -2.48
N TYR A 244 -25.06 -7.30 -1.50
CA TYR A 244 -25.27 -7.01 -0.08
C TYR A 244 -24.03 -6.33 0.50
N LEU A 245 -24.24 -5.34 1.36
CA LEU A 245 -23.20 -4.64 2.12
C LEU A 245 -23.58 -4.63 3.60
N THR A 246 -22.73 -5.20 4.45
CA THR A 246 -22.86 -5.09 5.91
C THR A 246 -21.81 -4.11 6.43
N ILE A 247 -22.27 -2.99 6.99
CA ILE A 247 -21.44 -2.05 7.75
C ILE A 247 -21.11 -2.69 9.08
N SER A 248 -19.91 -3.25 9.15
CA SER A 248 -19.46 -4.10 10.24
C SER A 248 -18.31 -3.48 11.02
N ASN A 249 -17.48 -2.61 10.41
CA ASN A 249 -16.30 -2.04 11.05
C ASN A 249 -15.50 -3.09 11.85
N HIS A 250 -15.31 -4.27 11.26
CA HIS A 250 -14.80 -5.45 11.99
C HIS A 250 -13.28 -5.55 11.95
N ALA A 251 -12.62 -4.91 10.99
CA ALA A 251 -11.18 -4.90 10.84
C ALA A 251 -10.73 -3.57 10.23
N TYR A 252 -9.44 -3.26 10.32
CA TYR A 252 -8.89 -2.00 9.81
C TYR A 252 -7.92 -2.24 8.66
N LEU A 253 -8.16 -1.58 7.53
CA LEU A 253 -7.22 -1.57 6.42
C LEU A 253 -6.36 -0.31 6.49
N GLY A 254 -5.05 -0.51 6.61
CA GLY A 254 -4.05 0.55 6.50
C GLY A 254 -2.78 0.05 5.82
N TYR A 255 -1.81 0.95 5.71
CA TYR A 255 -0.57 0.74 4.97
C TYR A 255 0.64 1.13 5.80
N GLY A 256 1.69 0.32 5.75
CA GLY A 256 3.02 0.72 6.19
C GLY A 256 3.74 1.39 5.04
N VAL A 257 4.22 2.62 5.23
CA VAL A 257 4.99 3.32 4.19
C VAL A 257 6.46 2.94 4.36
N LEU A 258 7.01 2.22 3.40
CA LEU A 258 8.29 1.54 3.51
C LEU A 258 9.28 2.05 2.47
N MET A 259 10.54 2.21 2.89
CA MET A 259 11.65 2.54 2.01
C MET A 259 12.76 1.50 2.11
N ASN A 260 13.48 1.26 1.01
CA ASN A 260 14.65 0.38 1.03
C ASN A 260 15.75 0.99 1.93
N LYS A 261 16.26 0.20 2.88
CA LYS A 261 17.24 0.67 3.87
C LYS A 261 18.56 1.14 3.24
N ALA A 262 19.09 0.38 2.29
CA ALA A 262 20.35 0.75 1.63
C ALA A 262 20.22 2.02 0.77
N PHE A 263 19.03 2.31 0.24
CA PHE A 263 18.75 3.59 -0.41
C PHE A 263 18.67 4.72 0.61
N TRP A 264 17.94 4.53 1.71
CA TRP A 264 17.82 5.50 2.79
C TRP A 264 19.18 5.93 3.36
N GLU A 265 20.06 4.96 3.62
CA GLU A 265 21.41 5.19 4.16
C GLU A 265 22.34 5.96 3.21
N LYS A 266 22.02 6.03 1.91
CA LYS A 266 22.75 6.83 0.92
C LYS A 266 22.27 8.27 0.81
N LEU A 267 21.20 8.63 1.51
CA LEU A 267 20.69 10.00 1.57
C LEU A 267 21.53 10.81 2.57
N SER A 268 21.69 12.11 2.32
CA SER A 268 22.31 12.98 3.32
C SER A 268 21.37 13.13 4.53
N VAL A 269 21.90 13.58 5.67
CA VAL A 269 21.10 13.82 6.88
C VAL A 269 19.99 14.83 6.61
N GLU A 270 20.26 15.85 5.81
CA GLU A 270 19.31 16.88 5.39
C GLU A 270 18.20 16.29 4.51
N GLN A 271 18.57 15.39 3.58
CA GLN A 271 17.61 14.69 2.72
C GLN A 271 16.71 13.75 3.54
N GLN A 272 17.29 12.97 4.47
CA GLN A 272 16.53 12.10 5.36
C GLN A 272 15.56 12.91 6.24
N LYS A 273 16.02 14.04 6.77
CA LYS A 273 15.19 14.95 7.56
C LYS A 273 14.03 15.51 6.73
N ALA A 274 14.31 16.05 5.54
CA ALA A 274 13.29 16.60 4.65
C ALA A 274 12.23 15.56 4.25
N ILE A 275 12.65 14.32 3.96
CA ILE A 275 11.71 13.22 3.67
C ILE A 275 10.90 12.83 4.90
N SER A 276 11.51 12.79 6.08
CA SER A 276 10.81 12.45 7.33
C SER A 276 9.75 13.51 7.68
N GLU A 277 10.09 14.79 7.53
CA GLU A 277 9.15 15.90 7.72
C GLU A 277 8.02 15.87 6.67
N ALA A 278 8.35 15.64 5.39
CA ALA A 278 7.35 15.44 4.34
C ALA A 278 6.42 14.26 4.65
N MET A 279 6.98 13.16 5.16
CA MET A 279 6.19 11.98 5.53
C MET A 279 5.26 12.28 6.71
N GLN A 280 5.73 12.97 7.73
CA GLN A 280 4.91 13.32 8.89
C GLN A 280 3.71 14.20 8.46
N GLU A 281 3.97 15.26 7.69
CA GLU A 281 2.93 16.17 7.19
C GLU A 281 1.94 15.46 6.25
N SER A 282 2.46 14.69 5.27
CA SER A 282 1.61 13.92 4.36
C SER A 282 0.80 12.85 5.08
N THR A 283 1.33 12.23 6.15
CA THR A 283 0.62 11.22 6.94
C THR A 283 -0.57 11.82 7.69
N ILE A 284 -0.39 12.98 8.34
CA ILE A 284 -1.48 13.69 9.03
C ILE A 284 -2.58 14.03 8.03
N TRP A 285 -2.21 14.61 6.90
CA TRP A 285 -3.15 14.95 5.83
C TRP A 285 -3.84 13.72 5.26
N ALA A 286 -3.08 12.66 4.96
CA ALA A 286 -3.58 11.42 4.36
C ALA A 286 -4.64 10.76 5.25
N ASN A 287 -4.39 10.68 6.55
CA ASN A 287 -5.29 10.00 7.48
C ASN A 287 -6.61 10.78 7.66
N GLN A 288 -6.54 12.12 7.73
CA GLN A 288 -7.75 12.96 7.74
C GLN A 288 -8.52 12.85 6.42
N ASN A 289 -7.82 12.86 5.29
CA ASN A 289 -8.42 12.73 3.97
C ASN A 289 -9.04 11.34 3.75
N ALA A 290 -8.48 10.28 4.33
CA ALA A 290 -9.04 8.93 4.26
C ALA A 290 -10.45 8.88 4.88
N ILE A 291 -10.62 9.45 6.09
CA ILE A 291 -11.93 9.53 6.77
C ILE A 291 -12.95 10.28 5.90
N SER A 292 -12.57 11.48 5.46
CA SER A 292 -13.43 12.32 4.61
C SER A 292 -13.83 11.64 3.30
N LEU A 293 -12.88 10.95 2.65
CA LEU A 293 -13.12 10.29 1.37
C LEU A 293 -14.02 9.06 1.53
N ASN A 294 -13.86 8.25 2.58
CA ASN A 294 -14.75 7.12 2.86
C ASN A 294 -16.18 7.61 3.13
N GLN A 295 -16.36 8.67 3.94
CA GLN A 295 -17.67 9.27 4.18
C GLN A 295 -18.31 9.77 2.88
N LYS A 296 -17.55 10.53 2.06
CA LYS A 296 -18.05 11.01 0.77
C LYS A 296 -18.48 9.87 -0.14
N GLN A 297 -17.68 8.81 -0.23
CA GLN A 297 -17.98 7.67 -1.10
C GLN A 297 -19.11 6.81 -0.55
N TRP A 298 -19.31 6.77 0.76
CA TRP A 298 -20.50 6.19 1.38
C TRP A 298 -21.77 6.90 0.94
N ASP A 299 -21.77 8.24 0.99
CA ASP A 299 -22.91 9.05 0.54
C ASP A 299 -23.21 8.80 -0.95
N GLU A 300 -22.18 8.67 -1.78
CA GLU A 300 -22.35 8.32 -3.20
C GLU A 300 -22.89 6.89 -3.41
N LEU A 301 -22.42 5.89 -2.63
CA LEU A 301 -22.95 4.52 -2.69
C LEU A 301 -24.44 4.47 -2.32
N ASN A 302 -24.86 5.21 -1.30
CA ASN A 302 -26.26 5.30 -0.90
C ASN A 302 -27.12 5.93 -1.99
N LYS A 303 -26.63 6.96 -2.68
CA LYS A 303 -27.33 7.56 -3.83
C LYS A 303 -27.46 6.58 -5.00
N ILE A 304 -26.44 5.76 -5.24
CA ILE A 304 -26.46 4.73 -6.29
C ILE A 304 -27.51 3.65 -5.99
N GLY A 305 -27.65 3.24 -4.72
CA GLY A 305 -28.74 2.37 -4.27
C GLY A 305 -28.75 0.96 -4.86
N GLN A 306 -27.62 0.46 -5.37
CA GLN A 306 -27.52 -0.86 -6.01
C GLN A 306 -27.30 -2.02 -5.02
N MET A 307 -27.00 -1.72 -3.76
CA MET A 307 -26.72 -2.72 -2.73
C MET A 307 -27.79 -2.68 -1.64
N THR A 308 -28.15 -3.84 -1.12
CA THR A 308 -28.91 -3.95 0.14
C THR A 308 -27.95 -3.76 1.31
N VAL A 309 -28.11 -2.65 2.03
CA VAL A 309 -27.27 -2.28 3.16
C VAL A 309 -27.86 -2.80 4.47
N HIS A 310 -27.02 -3.45 5.28
CA HIS A 310 -27.25 -3.67 6.71
C HIS A 310 -26.23 -2.89 7.54
N ILE A 311 -26.66 -2.31 8.66
CA ILE A 311 -25.75 -1.74 9.65
C ILE A 311 -25.88 -2.59 10.90
N LEU A 312 -24.78 -3.18 11.37
CA LEU A 312 -24.84 -4.02 12.57
C LEU A 312 -25.30 -3.20 13.77
N THR A 313 -26.27 -3.74 14.50
CA THR A 313 -26.60 -3.29 15.86
C THR A 313 -25.46 -3.60 16.83
N ASN A 314 -25.53 -3.04 18.04
CA ASN A 314 -24.53 -3.34 19.07
C ASN A 314 -24.61 -4.82 19.49
N GLU A 315 -25.82 -5.37 19.55
CA GLU A 315 -26.06 -6.78 19.84
C GLU A 315 -25.44 -7.69 18.77
N GLU A 316 -25.74 -7.45 17.49
CA GLU A 316 -25.17 -8.22 16.37
C GLU A 316 -23.64 -8.08 16.30
N ARG A 317 -23.09 -6.88 16.55
CA ARG A 317 -21.64 -6.66 16.66
C ARG A 317 -21.03 -7.48 17.80
N ASN A 318 -21.67 -7.50 18.96
CA ASN A 318 -21.20 -8.27 20.11
C ASN A 318 -21.21 -9.78 19.82
N GLU A 319 -22.20 -10.28 19.07
CA GLU A 319 -22.22 -11.67 18.62
C GLU A 319 -20.98 -11.99 17.77
N TRP A 320 -20.59 -11.11 16.85
CA TRP A 320 -19.39 -11.30 16.03
C TRP A 320 -18.12 -11.27 16.88
N GLN A 321 -18.01 -10.31 17.81
CA GLN A 321 -16.86 -10.21 18.71
C GLN A 321 -16.69 -11.49 19.53
N GLN A 322 -17.77 -12.01 20.11
CA GLN A 322 -17.74 -13.27 20.87
C GLN A 322 -17.36 -14.46 19.99
N ALA A 323 -17.92 -14.55 18.77
CA ALA A 323 -17.61 -15.63 17.84
C ALA A 323 -16.13 -15.63 17.41
N LEU A 324 -15.51 -14.45 17.33
CA LEU A 324 -14.15 -14.24 16.84
C LEU A 324 -13.08 -14.14 17.93
N GLU A 325 -13.42 -14.06 19.21
CA GLU A 325 -12.43 -14.03 20.31
C GLU A 325 -11.42 -15.20 20.25
N PRO A 326 -11.78 -16.44 19.86
CA PRO A 326 -10.81 -17.53 19.70
C PRO A 326 -9.67 -17.26 18.70
N VAL A 327 -9.87 -16.33 17.75
CA VAL A 327 -8.82 -15.91 16.79
C VAL A 327 -7.63 -15.28 17.52
N TYR A 328 -7.87 -14.55 18.61
CA TYR A 328 -6.80 -13.88 19.38
C TYR A 328 -5.85 -14.89 20.04
N GLU A 329 -6.39 -16.00 20.55
CA GLU A 329 -5.58 -17.05 21.18
C GLU A 329 -4.73 -17.79 20.14
N GLU A 330 -5.27 -18.08 18.97
CA GLU A 330 -4.49 -18.65 17.86
C GLU A 330 -3.39 -17.68 17.41
N ALA A 331 -3.74 -16.39 17.28
CA ALA A 331 -2.84 -15.36 16.77
C ALA A 331 -1.65 -15.05 17.69
N ARG A 332 -1.80 -15.28 18.99
CA ARG A 332 -0.71 -15.12 19.97
C ARG A 332 0.54 -15.93 19.59
N SER A 333 0.37 -17.09 18.94
CA SER A 333 1.48 -17.97 18.57
C SER A 333 2.41 -17.41 17.50
N TYR A 334 1.93 -16.51 16.63
CA TYR A 334 2.70 -15.95 15.53
C TYR A 334 2.85 -14.42 15.55
N ILE A 335 2.03 -13.69 16.32
CA ILE A 335 2.23 -12.25 16.57
C ILE A 335 3.22 -12.00 17.71
N GLY A 336 3.22 -12.88 18.72
CA GLY A 336 4.07 -12.76 19.90
C GLY A 336 3.42 -11.98 21.05
N LYS A 337 3.85 -12.30 22.27
CA LYS A 337 3.22 -11.84 23.52
C LYS A 337 3.17 -10.31 23.66
N GLU A 338 4.27 -9.62 23.37
CA GLU A 338 4.38 -8.18 23.62
C GLU A 338 3.37 -7.35 22.81
N LEU A 339 3.18 -7.69 21.54
CA LEU A 339 2.19 -7.04 20.67
C LEU A 339 0.76 -7.40 21.07
N MET A 340 0.50 -8.66 21.42
CA MET A 340 -0.83 -9.08 21.90
C MET A 340 -1.21 -8.38 23.21
N ASP A 341 -0.28 -8.24 24.15
CA ASP A 341 -0.52 -7.50 25.40
C ASP A 341 -0.84 -6.03 25.10
N ALA A 342 -0.08 -5.39 24.20
CA ALA A 342 -0.32 -3.99 23.82
C ALA A 342 -1.68 -3.78 23.13
N VAL A 343 -2.13 -4.73 22.30
CA VAL A 343 -3.48 -4.69 21.73
C VAL A 343 -4.56 -4.87 22.79
N ASN A 344 -4.37 -5.78 23.74
CA ASN A 344 -5.35 -5.97 24.82
C ASN A 344 -5.45 -4.73 25.72
N GLU A 345 -4.32 -4.09 26.05
CA GLU A 345 -4.30 -2.80 26.75
C GLU A 345 -5.08 -1.73 25.97
N LEU A 346 -4.87 -1.62 24.66
CA LEU A 346 -5.60 -0.70 23.79
C LEU A 346 -7.12 -1.00 23.78
N ARG A 347 -7.51 -2.27 23.59
CA ARG A 347 -8.92 -2.71 23.63
C ARG A 347 -9.59 -2.34 24.94
N HIS A 348 -8.90 -2.51 26.07
CA HIS A 348 -9.42 -2.13 27.39
C HIS A 348 -9.53 -0.62 27.57
N GLN A 349 -8.55 0.15 27.11
CA GLN A 349 -8.57 1.62 27.21
C GLN A 349 -9.77 2.22 26.43
N TYR A 350 -10.09 1.65 25.28
CA TYR A 350 -11.17 2.11 24.39
C TYR A 350 -12.45 1.27 24.52
N ALA A 351 -12.58 0.47 25.58
CA ALA A 351 -13.80 -0.26 25.85
C ALA A 351 -14.96 0.72 26.12
N GLY A 352 -16.03 0.64 25.33
CA GLY A 352 -17.24 1.47 25.51
C GLY A 352 -17.20 2.85 24.86
N THR A 353 -16.12 3.24 24.16
CA THR A 353 -16.05 4.50 23.39
C THR A 353 -16.42 4.32 21.91
N GLN A 354 -17.30 3.36 21.62
CA GLN A 354 -17.79 3.14 20.27
C GLN A 354 -18.63 4.34 19.83
N THR A 355 -18.07 5.18 18.97
CA THR A 355 -18.73 6.37 18.44
C THR A 355 -18.96 6.21 16.95
N GLY A 356 -20.24 6.18 16.55
CA GLY A 356 -20.65 6.53 15.19
C GLY A 356 -20.29 5.54 14.08
N LEU A 357 -20.81 5.84 12.88
CA LEU A 357 -20.61 5.02 11.68
C LEU A 357 -19.21 5.19 11.04
N TYR A 358 -18.38 6.12 11.53
CA TYR A 358 -17.08 6.48 10.98
C TYR A 358 -16.17 7.04 12.07
#